data_AF-A0A2N1MA46-F1
#
_entry.id   AF-A0A2N1MA46-F1
#
_cell.length_a   1.000
_cell.length_b   1.000
_cell.length_c   1.000
_cell.angle_alpha   90.00
_cell.angle_beta   90.00
_cell.angle_gamma   90.00
#
_symmetry.space_group_name_H-M   'P 1'
#
loop_
_entity.id
_entity.type
_entity.pdbx_description
1 polymer ?
#
loop_
_entity_poly.entity_id
_entity_poly.type
_entity_poly.pdbx_seq_one_letter_code
_entity_poly.pdbx_strand_id
1 'polypeptide(L)'
;MTGILTPSFHVYYSKQLNQLPRSIKIDTWRRLTSRKHPLSIEQASSIHPEVEVLLNKAVGNYIKQKERQKMKPITSDYPFQNEA
;
A
#
# COMPACT_ATOMS: atom_id res chain seq x y z
N MET A 1 19.64 -10.90 5.53
CA MET A 1 19.31 -12.07 4.69
C MET A 1 18.27 -11.66 3.65
N THR A 2 18.54 -12.03 2.41
CA THR A 2 18.21 -11.38 1.14
C THR A 2 16.75 -11.55 0.67
N GLY A 3 16.14 -10.46 0.21
CA GLY A 3 16.07 -10.30 -1.26
C GLY A 3 14.78 -10.66 -2.00
N ILE A 4 13.60 -10.65 -1.38
CA ILE A 4 12.35 -10.62 -2.17
C ILE A 4 11.43 -9.50 -1.64
N LEU A 5 11.81 -8.25 -1.93
CA LEU A 5 10.91 -7.07 -1.85
C LEU A 5 9.98 -6.99 -3.07
N THR A 6 9.95 -8.02 -3.92
CA THR A 6 9.02 -8.13 -5.03
C THR A 6 7.79 -8.91 -4.56
N PRO A 7 6.67 -8.22 -4.28
CA PRO A 7 5.44 -8.88 -3.93
C PRO A 7 4.98 -9.79 -5.08
N SER A 8 4.78 -11.07 -4.80
CA SER A 8 4.36 -12.09 -5.79
C SER A 8 2.87 -12.36 -5.67
N PHE A 9 2.03 -11.35 -5.91
CA PHE A 9 0.59 -11.51 -5.85
C PHE A 9 0.04 -12.30 -7.05
N HIS A 10 -1.02 -13.08 -6.81
CA HIS A 10 -1.76 -13.75 -7.87
C HIS A 10 -2.34 -12.76 -8.90
N VAL A 11 -2.39 -13.15 -10.17
CA VAL A 11 -2.96 -12.33 -11.28
C VAL A 11 -4.43 -11.97 -11.05
N TYR A 12 -5.16 -12.79 -10.28
CA TYR A 12 -6.54 -12.52 -9.86
C TYR A 12 -6.71 -11.13 -9.23
N TYR A 13 -5.71 -10.65 -8.49
CA TYR A 13 -5.73 -9.36 -7.81
C TYR A 13 -5.26 -8.18 -8.69
N SER A 14 -4.96 -8.42 -9.97
CA SER A 14 -4.46 -7.39 -10.91
C SER A 14 -5.28 -6.10 -10.89
N LYS A 15 -6.61 -6.20 -10.78
CA LYS A 15 -7.51 -5.04 -10.69
C LYS A 15 -7.23 -4.13 -9.49
N GLN A 16 -6.96 -4.69 -8.30
CA GLN A 16 -6.62 -3.92 -7.10
C GLN A 16 -5.18 -3.43 -7.18
N LEU A 17 -4.27 -4.27 -7.64
CA LEU A 17 -2.86 -3.94 -7.77
C LEU A 17 -2.63 -2.80 -8.75
N ASN A 18 -3.40 -2.68 -9.83
CA ASN A 18 -3.29 -1.56 -10.77
C ASN A 18 -3.73 -0.23 -10.15
N GLN A 19 -4.51 -0.24 -9.07
CA GLN A 19 -4.92 0.97 -8.36
C GLN A 19 -3.90 1.40 -7.29
N LEU A 20 -3.06 0.47 -6.83
CA LEU A 20 -2.12 0.70 -5.74
C LEU A 20 -0.72 1.07 -6.25
N PRO A 21 -0.05 2.06 -5.64
CA PRO A 21 1.36 2.33 -5.91
C PRO A 21 2.24 1.18 -5.39
N ARG A 22 3.45 1.07 -5.94
CA ARG A 22 4.43 0.02 -5.62
C ARG A 22 4.72 -0.07 -4.11
N SER A 23 4.82 1.07 -3.43
CA SER A 23 5.08 1.13 -1.99
C SER A 23 4.01 0.40 -1.17
N ILE A 24 2.73 0.59 -1.50
CA ILE A 24 1.62 -0.06 -0.78
C ILE A 24 1.58 -1.57 -1.08
N LYS A 25 1.93 -1.98 -2.30
CA LYS A 25 2.05 -3.42 -2.64
C LYS A 25 3.10 -4.10 -1.76
N ILE A 26 4.27 -3.48 -1.62
CA ILE A 26 5.38 -3.97 -0.79
C ILE A 26 4.97 -4.01 0.69
N ASP A 27 4.33 -2.95 1.19
CA ASP A 27 3.87 -2.90 2.59
C ASP A 27 2.82 -3.98 2.88
N THR A 28 1.86 -4.18 1.97
CA THR A 28 0.83 -5.22 2.09
C THR A 28 1.45 -6.61 2.12
N TRP A 29 2.41 -6.87 1.22
CA TRP A 29 3.15 -8.14 1.19
C TRP A 29 3.95 -8.39 2.47
N ARG A 30 4.65 -7.36 2.95
CA ARG A 30 5.37 -7.42 4.22
C ARG A 30 4.42 -7.73 5.38
N ARG A 31 3.21 -7.17 5.40
CA ARG A 31 2.20 -7.48 6.43
C ARG A 31 1.70 -8.92 6.35
N LEU A 32 1.59 -9.50 5.16
CA LEU A 32 1.20 -10.90 4.99
C LEU A 32 2.28 -11.86 5.51
N THR A 33 3.56 -11.55 5.28
CA THR A 33 4.69 -12.42 5.63
C THR A 33 5.32 -12.12 6.99
N SER A 34 5.02 -10.97 7.61
CA SER A 34 5.61 -10.54 8.90
C SER A 34 4.60 -10.39 10.03
N ARG A 35 3.32 -10.74 9.82
CA ARG A 35 2.29 -10.69 10.88
C ARG A 35 2.53 -11.75 11.96
N LYS A 36 1.78 -11.65 13.07
CA LYS A 36 1.79 -12.63 14.18
C LYS A 36 1.54 -14.07 13.71
N HIS A 37 0.71 -14.22 12.68
CA HIS A 37 0.52 -15.46 11.92
C HIS A 37 0.85 -15.16 10.46
N PRO A 38 2.13 -15.31 10.05
CA PRO A 38 2.51 -15.03 8.69
C PRO A 38 1.95 -16.12 7.77
N LEU A 39 1.36 -15.69 6.65
CA LEU A 39 1.00 -16.62 5.59
C LEU A 39 2.27 -17.13 4.92
N SER A 40 2.25 -18.39 4.49
CA SER A 40 3.35 -18.89 3.66
C SER A 40 3.39 -18.10 2.34
N ILE A 41 4.57 -18.05 1.70
CA ILE A 41 4.73 -17.36 0.42
C ILE A 41 3.74 -17.94 -0.61
N GLU A 42 3.53 -19.25 -0.61
CA GLU A 42 2.57 -19.92 -1.49
C GLU A 42 1.13 -19.49 -1.21
N GLN A 43 0.73 -19.42 0.07
CA GLN A 43 -0.61 -18.95 0.44
C GLN A 43 -0.82 -17.48 0.10
N ALA A 44 0.19 -16.63 0.34
CA ALA A 44 0.16 -15.22 -0.01
C ALA A 44 0.19 -14.97 -1.52
N SER A 45 0.81 -15.87 -2.29
CA SER A 45 0.84 -15.84 -3.75
C SER A 45 -0.39 -16.48 -4.39
N SER A 46 -1.15 -17.27 -3.63
CA SER A 46 -2.40 -17.92 -4.07
C SER A 46 -3.62 -17.02 -3.80
N ILE A 47 -4.79 -17.47 -4.23
CA ILE A 47 -6.06 -16.82 -3.93
C ILE A 47 -6.44 -17.19 -2.49
N HIS A 48 -6.21 -16.26 -1.57
CA HIS A 48 -6.48 -16.44 -0.14
C HIS A 48 -7.38 -15.31 0.37
N PRO A 49 -8.44 -15.61 1.14
CA PRO A 49 -9.40 -14.60 1.59
C PRO A 49 -8.74 -13.50 2.43
N GLU A 50 -7.74 -13.84 3.24
CA GLU A 50 -7.04 -12.83 4.05
C GLU A 50 -6.22 -11.85 3.20
N VAL A 51 -5.64 -12.31 2.08
CA VAL A 51 -4.93 -11.45 1.10
C VAL A 51 -5.91 -10.48 0.47
N GLU A 52 -7.08 -10.97 0.06
CA GLU A 52 -8.14 -10.16 -0.54
C GLU A 52 -8.65 -9.07 0.41
N VAL A 53 -8.94 -9.42 1.66
CA VAL A 53 -9.39 -8.44 2.68
C VAL A 53 -8.33 -7.36 2.90
N LEU A 54 -7.06 -7.74 2.98
CA LEU A 54 -5.95 -6.80 3.13
C LEU A 54 -5.80 -5.87 1.92
N LEU A 55 -5.89 -6.41 0.69
CA LEU A 55 -5.81 -5.62 -0.54
C LEU A 55 -6.99 -4.66 -0.67
N ASN A 56 -8.22 -5.11 -0.42
CA ASN A 56 -9.41 -4.25 -0.45
C ASN A 56 -9.30 -3.10 0.57
N LYS A 57 -8.82 -3.41 1.79
CA LYS A 57 -8.57 -2.39 2.80
C LYS A 57 -7.47 -1.40 2.38
N ALA A 58 -6.39 -1.90 1.76
CA ALA A 58 -5.30 -1.06 1.26
C ALA A 58 -5.78 -0.11 0.15
N VAL A 59 -6.56 -0.60 -0.81
CA VAL A 59 -7.19 0.22 -1.88
C VAL A 59 -8.10 1.29 -1.27
N GLY A 60 -9.00 0.89 -0.37
CA GLY A 60 -9.91 1.83 0.28
C GLY A 60 -9.17 2.92 1.07
N ASN A 61 -8.12 2.55 1.81
CA ASN A 61 -7.29 3.49 2.54
C ASN A 61 -6.53 4.43 1.59
N TYR A 62 -6.00 3.92 0.48
CA TYR A 62 -5.28 4.73 -0.49
C TYR A 62 -6.19 5.78 -1.14
N ILE A 63 -7.40 5.39 -1.56
CA ILE A 63 -8.39 6.33 -2.12
C ILE A 63 -8.75 7.41 -1.09
N LYS A 64 -9.10 7.01 0.14
CA LYS A 64 -9.42 7.95 1.22
C LYS A 64 -8.27 8.93 1.49
N GLN A 65 -7.03 8.43 1.50
CA GLN A 65 -5.85 9.25 1.69
C GLN A 65 -5.65 10.23 0.53
N LYS A 66 -5.83 9.78 -0.73
CA LYS A 66 -5.72 10.63 -1.92
C LYS A 66 -6.75 11.75 -1.88
N GLU A 67 -8.00 11.45 -1.55
CA GLU A 67 -9.06 12.45 -1.42
C GLU A 67 -8.79 13.42 -0.27
N ARG A 68 -8.28 12.93 0.88
CA ARG A 68 -7.87 13.80 1.98
C ARG A 68 -6.72 14.74 1.60
N GLN A 69 -5.75 14.28 0.81
CA GLN A 69 -4.63 15.13 0.37
C GLN A 69 -5.08 16.20 -0.62
N LYS A 70 -6.06 15.91 -1.48
CA LYS A 70 -6.69 16.93 -2.35
C LYS A 70 -7.46 18.00 -1.58
N MET A 71 -7.97 17.68 -0.40
CA MET A 71 -8.69 18.63 0.46
C MET A 71 -7.77 19.49 1.33
N LYS A 72 -6.47 19.19 1.40
CA LYS A 72 -5.53 20.11 2.03
C LYS A 72 -5.31 21.27 1.07
N PRO A 73 -5.66 22.52 1.44
CA PRO A 73 -5.23 23.65 0.65
C PRO A 73 -3.71 23.64 0.64
N ILE A 74 -3.13 23.84 -0.55
CA ILE A 74 -1.72 24.17 -0.70
C ILE A 74 -1.58 25.60 -0.14
N THR A 75 -1.57 25.71 1.18
CA THR A 75 -1.23 26.95 1.89
C THR A 75 -0.14 26.59 2.88
N SER A 76 1.02 26.22 2.35
CA SER A 76 2.26 26.70 2.94
C SER A 76 2.73 27.84 2.06
N ASP A 77 1.97 28.92 2.09
CA ASP A 77 2.50 30.25 1.81
C ASP A 77 3.46 30.52 2.99
N TYR A 78 4.72 30.14 2.83
CA TYR A 78 5.77 30.63 3.70
C TYR A 78 6.03 32.06 3.24
N PRO A 79 5.68 33.11 4.02
CA PRO A 79 6.15 34.43 3.70
C PRO A 79 7.66 34.42 3.94
N PHE A 80 8.43 34.62 2.88
CA PHE A 80 9.76 35.18 2.99
C PHE A 80 9.63 36.50 3.78
N GLN A 81 10.08 36.52 5.03
CA GLN A 81 10.33 37.76 5.76
C GLN A 81 11.82 37.83 6.10
N ASN A 82 12.52 38.57 5.22
CA ASN A 82 13.61 39.52 5.45
C ASN A 82 14.28 39.54 6.83
N GLU A 83 15.61 39.52 6.83
CA GLU A 83 16.39 40.45 7.64
C GLU A 83 17.45 41.12 6.74
N ALA A 84 17.51 42.44 6.89
CA ALA A 84 18.32 43.40 6.15
C ALA A 84 19.65 43.69 6.87
#